data_AF-A0A538TXE4-F1
#
_entry.id   AF-A0A538TXE4-F1
#
_cell.length_a   1.000
_cell.length_b   1.000
_cell.length_c   1.000
_cell.angle_alpha   90.00
_cell.angle_beta   90.00
_cell.angle_gamma   90.00
#
_symmetry.space_group_name_H-M   'P 1'
#
loop_
_entity.id
_entity.type
_entity.pdbx_description
1 polymer ?
#
loop_
_entity_poly.entity_id
_entity_poly.type
_entity_poly.pdbx_seq_one_letter_code
_entity_poly.pdbx_strand_id
1 'polypeptide(L)'
;MKTSYGQVMLVDNGGFFPEQDNQQDIAWFLMDAMKVLGTDAVGVSERELRWGVSYLRFQVKRTQLPLVCANLLDAATRRTVVQPFLIKKIGTVRVGAFGLISDKVDLGPSRDSLRVEEPTAAARRTVAEMRKKGATVVVLLSQLGKVESEDLAAAVPGIDAVVCGHNVPLIQKGRMIKNTVASYGGEQGQYLSRTVLTLNSQRRAVTGENESFILGPEVGERAEILKLVKDFEDAYNEKLRKEEREHAAATTAEGADHYLGAELCARCHSAEAQQWKTTSHSVAWQTLVTVKKDATPDCIPCHVVGYKQAGGFQNGADAARLGGVQCENCHGMGTQHEAFATAPRAVTAQTCVGCHHGENDSEFNWEHDLPLVAHDNTSGTTLSKKKVHIDPNMMKMGMKSGSN
;
A
#
# COMPACT_ATOMS: atom_id res chain seq x y z
N MET A 1 -5.47 0.17 22.51
CA MET A 1 -5.48 -1.25 22.93
C MET A 1 -4.43 -1.58 23.99
N LYS A 2 -3.10 -1.46 23.75
CA LYS A 2 -2.06 -1.78 24.75
C LYS A 2 -2.18 -0.97 26.07
N THR A 3 -2.77 0.23 26.03
CA THR A 3 -3.08 1.05 27.22
C THR A 3 -4.34 0.60 27.95
N SER A 4 -5.31 0.02 27.24
CA SER A 4 -6.61 -0.41 27.77
C SER A 4 -6.60 -1.85 28.29
N TYR A 5 -5.64 -2.67 27.84
CA TYR A 5 -5.52 -4.08 28.20
C TYR A 5 -4.12 -4.34 28.77
N GLY A 6 -4.04 -4.86 30.00
CA GLY A 6 -2.76 -5.08 30.69
C GLY A 6 -1.93 -6.28 30.18
N GLN A 7 -2.49 -7.12 29.31
CA GLN A 7 -1.84 -8.31 28.77
C GLN A 7 -2.17 -8.45 27.28
N VAL A 8 -1.32 -7.88 26.41
CA VAL A 8 -1.52 -7.88 24.96
C VAL A 8 -0.31 -8.48 24.26
N MET A 9 -0.58 -9.39 23.32
CA MET A 9 0.37 -9.87 22.33
C MET A 9 -0.09 -9.38 20.95
N LEU A 10 0.76 -8.66 20.24
CA LEU A 10 0.52 -8.22 18.86
C LEU A 10 1.11 -9.26 17.91
N VAL A 11 0.30 -9.81 17.02
CA VAL A 11 0.73 -10.80 16.03
C VAL A 11 0.31 -10.38 14.64
N ASP A 12 1.04 -10.87 13.64
CA ASP A 12 0.70 -10.72 12.23
C ASP A 12 0.78 -12.08 11.56
N ASN A 13 -0.11 -12.34 10.62
CA ASN A 13 -0.21 -13.66 10.03
C ASN A 13 0.85 -13.95 8.96
N GLY A 14 1.65 -12.95 8.55
CA GLY A 14 2.46 -12.99 7.34
C GLY A 14 1.62 -12.65 6.10
N GLY A 15 2.20 -12.75 4.91
CA GLY A 15 1.52 -12.42 3.65
C GLY A 15 1.56 -10.93 3.31
N PHE A 16 2.47 -10.17 3.91
CA PHE A 16 2.56 -8.73 3.70
C PHE A 16 3.58 -8.34 2.63
N PHE A 17 4.40 -9.27 2.12
CA PHE A 17 5.24 -8.95 0.97
C PHE A 17 4.38 -8.62 -0.27
N PRO A 18 4.74 -7.55 -1.01
CA PRO A 18 3.96 -7.06 -2.14
C PRO A 18 4.05 -7.99 -3.34
N GLU A 19 3.05 -7.92 -4.21
CA GLU A 19 2.87 -8.88 -5.32
C GLU A 19 3.83 -8.70 -6.49
N GLN A 20 4.26 -7.46 -6.77
CA GLN A 20 5.05 -7.15 -7.96
C GLN A 20 6.54 -7.33 -7.70
N ASP A 21 7.27 -7.89 -8.67
CA ASP A 21 8.67 -8.28 -8.50
C ASP A 21 9.61 -7.09 -8.23
N ASN A 22 9.27 -5.89 -8.72
CA ASN A 22 10.02 -4.66 -8.54
C ASN A 22 9.77 -3.94 -7.20
N GLN A 23 8.99 -4.53 -6.29
CA GLN A 23 8.57 -3.90 -5.02
C GLN A 23 9.35 -4.40 -3.79
N GLN A 24 10.62 -4.80 -3.95
CA GLN A 24 11.48 -5.22 -2.82
C GLN A 24 11.61 -4.15 -1.73
N ASP A 25 11.69 -2.87 -2.13
CA ASP A 25 11.80 -1.75 -1.20
C ASP A 25 10.56 -1.63 -0.29
N ILE A 26 9.36 -1.90 -0.83
CA ILE A 26 8.11 -1.93 -0.06
C ILE A 26 8.16 -3.06 0.98
N ALA A 27 8.64 -4.25 0.61
CA ALA A 27 8.81 -5.35 1.56
C ALA A 27 9.77 -4.98 2.71
N TRP A 28 10.85 -4.25 2.40
CA TRP A 28 11.80 -3.78 3.40
C TRP A 28 11.15 -2.82 4.37
N PHE A 29 10.43 -1.84 3.84
CA PHE A 29 9.66 -0.87 4.60
C PHE A 29 8.64 -1.54 5.52
N LEU A 30 7.85 -2.49 5.00
CA LEU A 30 6.83 -3.18 5.79
C LEU A 30 7.47 -3.96 6.96
N MET A 31 8.60 -4.63 6.75
CA MET A 31 9.29 -5.31 7.84
C MET A 31 9.82 -4.32 8.91
N ASP A 32 10.30 -3.16 8.51
CA ASP A 32 10.75 -2.13 9.44
C ASP A 32 9.57 -1.52 10.21
N ALA A 33 8.44 -1.29 9.53
CA ALA A 33 7.21 -0.83 10.15
C ALA A 33 6.70 -1.82 11.21
N MET A 34 6.69 -3.12 10.89
CA MET A 34 6.30 -4.19 11.82
C MET A 34 7.18 -4.25 13.08
N LYS A 35 8.47 -3.91 12.93
CA LYS A 35 9.40 -3.78 14.06
C LYS A 35 9.06 -2.58 14.93
N VAL A 36 8.80 -1.41 14.33
CA VAL A 36 8.43 -0.18 15.04
C VAL A 36 7.08 -0.34 15.76
N LEU A 37 6.13 -1.05 15.16
CA LEU A 37 4.85 -1.40 15.81
C LEU A 37 5.03 -2.31 17.04
N GLY A 38 6.18 -2.98 17.16
CA GLY A 38 6.49 -3.90 18.24
C GLY A 38 5.67 -5.19 18.14
N THR A 39 5.67 -5.78 16.94
CA THR A 39 5.00 -7.06 16.68
C THR A 39 5.74 -8.21 17.36
N ASP A 40 5.01 -9.05 18.08
CA ASP A 40 5.56 -10.09 18.95
C ASP A 40 5.78 -11.43 18.23
N ALA A 41 5.02 -11.73 17.18
CA ALA A 41 5.17 -12.90 16.33
C ALA A 41 4.62 -12.60 14.93
N VAL A 42 5.30 -13.09 13.90
CA VAL A 42 4.89 -12.93 12.50
C VAL A 42 4.88 -14.29 11.80
N GLY A 43 3.78 -14.65 11.15
CA GLY A 43 3.71 -15.86 10.33
C GLY A 43 4.56 -15.75 9.06
N VAL A 44 4.65 -16.85 8.32
CA VAL A 44 5.33 -16.88 7.00
C VAL A 44 4.36 -17.47 5.99
N SER A 45 4.21 -16.80 4.85
CA SER A 45 3.47 -17.24 3.69
C SER A 45 4.40 -17.41 2.48
N GLU A 46 3.83 -17.83 1.36
CA GLU A 46 4.47 -17.83 0.04
C GLU A 46 4.96 -16.45 -0.38
N ARG A 47 4.28 -15.37 0.05
CA ARG A 47 4.67 -13.99 -0.29
C ARG A 47 6.03 -13.65 0.30
N GLU A 48 6.32 -14.07 1.53
CA GLU A 48 7.63 -13.87 2.17
C GLU A 48 8.76 -14.64 1.45
N LEU A 49 8.42 -15.63 0.62
CA LEU A 49 9.36 -16.45 -0.15
C LEU A 49 9.52 -16.01 -1.61
N ARG A 50 8.78 -14.98 -2.08
CA ARG A 50 8.79 -14.54 -3.50
C ARG A 50 10.19 -14.32 -4.07
N TRP A 51 11.08 -13.69 -3.32
CA TRP A 51 12.48 -13.44 -3.74
C TRP A 51 13.47 -14.47 -3.21
N GLY A 52 12.96 -15.62 -2.75
CA GLY A 52 13.72 -16.76 -2.27
C GLY A 52 14.08 -16.71 -0.79
N VAL A 53 14.40 -17.89 -0.24
CA VAL A 53 14.69 -18.10 1.18
C VAL A 53 15.92 -17.33 1.66
N SER A 54 16.91 -17.12 0.78
CA SER A 54 18.12 -16.35 1.10
C SER A 54 17.77 -14.88 1.37
N TYR A 55 16.86 -14.31 0.59
CA TYR A 55 16.35 -12.96 0.80
C TYR A 55 15.59 -12.86 2.13
N LEU A 56 14.67 -13.80 2.39
CA LEU A 56 13.95 -13.85 3.67
C LEU A 56 14.91 -13.93 4.87
N ARG A 57 15.91 -14.79 4.81
CA ARG A 57 16.93 -14.94 5.88
C ARG A 57 17.73 -13.65 6.09
N PHE A 58 18.13 -12.99 5.01
CA PHE A 58 18.81 -11.69 5.08
C PHE A 58 17.93 -10.66 5.80
N GLN A 59 16.66 -10.60 5.44
CA GLN A 59 15.72 -9.64 6.01
C GLN A 59 15.41 -9.91 7.48
N VAL A 60 15.21 -11.16 7.87
CA VAL A 60 15.06 -11.55 9.29
C VAL A 60 16.29 -11.14 10.10
N LYS A 61 17.51 -11.32 9.55
CA LYS A 61 18.74 -10.90 10.22
C LYS A 61 18.84 -9.37 10.35
N ARG A 62 18.38 -8.62 9.35
CA ARG A 62 18.39 -7.15 9.37
C ARG A 62 17.39 -6.58 10.36
N THR A 63 16.15 -7.05 10.32
CA THR A 63 15.06 -6.47 11.10
C THR A 63 14.96 -7.06 12.50
N GLN A 64 15.41 -8.30 12.70
CA GLN A 64 15.19 -9.09 13.92
C GLN A 64 13.71 -9.33 14.20
N LEU A 65 12.85 -9.31 13.17
CA LEU A 65 11.44 -9.63 13.33
C LEU A 65 11.26 -11.10 13.77
N PRO A 66 10.34 -11.36 14.73
CA PRO A 66 10.14 -12.70 15.29
C PRO A 66 9.27 -13.57 14.39
N LEU A 67 9.79 -13.96 13.22
CA LEU A 67 9.09 -14.84 12.29
C LEU A 67 8.95 -16.26 12.88
N VAL A 68 7.80 -16.90 12.67
CA VAL A 68 7.53 -18.29 13.08
C VAL A 68 6.91 -19.08 11.93
N CYS A 69 7.41 -20.30 11.70
CA CYS A 69 6.81 -21.25 10.76
C CYS A 69 7.28 -22.68 11.09
N ALA A 70 6.35 -23.53 11.52
CA ALA A 70 6.64 -24.85 12.06
C ALA A 70 6.79 -25.95 11.01
N ASN A 71 6.26 -25.72 9.81
CA ASN A 71 6.20 -26.72 8.74
C ASN A 71 6.98 -26.34 7.48
N LEU A 72 7.68 -25.19 7.45
CA LEU A 72 8.58 -24.83 6.35
C LEU A 72 10.01 -25.32 6.65
N LEU A 73 10.46 -26.32 5.91
CA LEU A 73 11.72 -27.01 6.14
C LEU A 73 12.70 -26.78 5.00
N ASP A 74 13.98 -26.68 5.35
CA ASP A 74 15.09 -26.83 4.42
C ASP A 74 15.16 -28.30 3.96
N ALA A 75 15.15 -28.53 2.64
CA ALA A 75 15.04 -29.86 2.07
C ALA A 75 16.23 -30.77 2.42
N ALA A 76 17.44 -30.19 2.46
CA ALA A 76 18.67 -30.90 2.73
C ALA A 76 18.83 -31.23 4.22
N THR A 77 18.63 -30.25 5.10
CA THR A 77 18.91 -30.40 6.54
C THR A 77 17.70 -30.89 7.34
N ARG A 78 16.50 -30.84 6.76
CA ARG A 78 15.22 -31.13 7.43
C ARG A 78 14.94 -30.23 8.65
N ARG A 79 15.67 -29.12 8.80
CA ARG A 79 15.47 -28.11 9.85
C ARG A 79 14.50 -27.05 9.37
N THR A 80 13.81 -26.41 10.30
CA THR A 80 12.91 -25.31 9.97
C THR A 80 13.69 -24.10 9.45
N VAL A 81 13.15 -23.42 8.44
CA VAL A 81 13.78 -22.25 7.79
C VAL A 81 13.87 -21.06 8.73
N VAL A 82 12.80 -20.85 9.51
CA VAL A 82 12.72 -19.92 10.65
C VAL A 82 12.43 -20.73 11.91
N GLN A 83 12.38 -20.08 13.08
CA GLN A 83 11.98 -20.77 14.31
C GLN A 83 10.56 -21.35 14.17
N PRO A 84 10.28 -22.57 14.67
CA PRO A 84 8.95 -23.18 14.52
C PRO A 84 7.87 -22.44 15.31
N PHE A 85 8.26 -21.90 16.48
CA PHE A 85 7.40 -21.17 17.39
C PHE A 85 8.25 -20.28 18.30
N LEU A 86 7.58 -19.41 19.03
CA LEU A 86 8.14 -18.67 20.17
C LEU A 86 7.20 -18.76 21.37
N ILE A 87 7.72 -18.52 22.57
CA ILE A 87 6.91 -18.41 23.80
C ILE A 87 7.29 -17.09 24.49
N LYS A 88 6.31 -16.22 24.66
CA LYS A 88 6.48 -14.93 25.34
C LYS A 88 5.67 -14.87 26.64
N LYS A 89 6.25 -14.29 27.68
CA LYS A 89 5.54 -14.01 28.93
C LYS A 89 4.82 -12.67 28.78
N ILE A 90 3.49 -12.70 28.79
CA ILE A 90 2.62 -11.54 28.71
C ILE A 90 1.90 -11.40 30.06
N GLY A 91 2.38 -10.48 30.90
CA GLY A 91 1.97 -10.41 32.30
C GLY A 91 2.24 -11.74 33.03
N THR A 92 1.19 -12.43 33.44
CA THR A 92 1.27 -13.73 34.14
C THR A 92 1.12 -14.94 33.22
N VAL A 93 0.84 -14.73 31.93
CA VAL A 93 0.50 -15.77 30.96
C VAL A 93 1.73 -16.07 30.08
N ARG A 94 1.94 -17.35 29.74
CA ARG A 94 2.97 -17.75 28.76
C ARG A 94 2.26 -18.08 27.46
N VAL A 95 2.34 -17.17 26.49
CA VAL A 95 1.69 -17.30 25.19
C VAL A 95 2.69 -17.88 24.19
N GLY A 96 2.39 -19.05 23.66
CA GLY A 96 3.10 -19.64 22.54
C GLY A 96 2.47 -19.21 21.22
N ALA A 97 3.26 -18.83 20.24
CA ALA A 97 2.80 -18.55 18.88
C ALA A 97 3.62 -19.36 17.87
N PHE A 98 2.94 -19.99 16.91
CA PHE A 98 3.55 -20.76 15.85
C PHE A 98 2.84 -20.50 14.51
N GLY A 99 3.56 -20.63 13.41
CA GLY A 99 3.03 -20.41 12.07
C GLY A 99 2.89 -21.70 11.27
N LEU A 100 1.95 -21.74 10.33
CA LEU A 100 1.84 -22.79 9.32
C LEU A 100 1.62 -22.16 7.93
N ILE A 101 2.30 -22.71 6.93
CA ILE A 101 2.10 -22.41 5.51
C ILE A 101 1.43 -23.61 4.83
N SER A 102 0.57 -23.38 3.83
CA SER A 102 -0.07 -24.50 3.11
C SER A 102 0.98 -25.28 2.30
N ASP A 103 0.81 -26.59 2.21
CA ASP A 103 1.63 -27.46 1.37
C ASP A 103 1.25 -27.42 -0.12
N LYS A 104 0.29 -26.56 -0.48
CA LYS A 104 -0.24 -26.37 -1.85
C LYS A 104 0.22 -25.07 -2.51
N VAL A 105 1.01 -24.24 -1.81
CA VAL A 105 1.47 -22.95 -2.35
C VAL A 105 2.71 -23.11 -3.22
N ASP A 106 2.88 -22.16 -4.15
CA ASP A 106 4.14 -22.03 -4.87
C ASP A 106 5.21 -21.42 -3.96
N LEU A 107 6.31 -22.15 -3.75
CA LEU A 107 7.46 -21.69 -2.96
C LEU A 107 8.42 -20.80 -3.77
N GLY A 108 8.04 -20.46 -5.00
CA GLY A 108 8.74 -19.55 -5.88
C GLY A 108 10.16 -20.02 -6.18
N PRO A 109 11.16 -19.10 -6.21
CA PRO A 109 12.55 -19.42 -6.52
C PRO A 109 13.19 -20.48 -5.60
N SER A 110 12.58 -20.79 -4.45
CA SER A 110 13.14 -21.73 -3.47
C SER A 110 12.51 -23.12 -3.46
N ARG A 111 11.57 -23.42 -4.39
CA ARG A 111 10.83 -24.69 -4.45
C ARG A 111 11.70 -25.96 -4.38
N ASP A 112 12.89 -25.94 -4.97
CA ASP A 112 13.78 -27.12 -5.02
C ASP A 112 14.62 -27.29 -3.73
N SER A 113 14.67 -26.25 -2.90
CA SER A 113 15.47 -26.21 -1.67
C SER A 113 14.63 -26.30 -0.40
N LEU A 114 13.31 -26.23 -0.54
CA LEU A 114 12.36 -26.19 0.56
C LEU A 114 11.38 -27.35 0.48
N ARG A 115 10.86 -27.73 1.63
CA ARG A 115 9.76 -28.69 1.75
C ARG A 115 8.76 -28.18 2.79
N VAL A 116 7.49 -28.27 2.46
CA VAL A 116 6.41 -28.08 3.44
C VAL A 116 6.04 -29.43 4.04
N GLU A 117 6.07 -29.53 5.36
CA GLU A 117 5.51 -30.67 6.09
C GLU A 117 3.99 -30.53 6.19
N GLU A 118 3.28 -31.66 6.16
CA GLU A 118 1.82 -31.71 6.32
C GLU A 118 1.39 -30.90 7.58
N PRO A 119 0.49 -29.91 7.41
CA PRO A 119 0.18 -28.95 8.46
C PRO A 119 -0.32 -29.56 9.78
N THR A 120 -1.15 -30.61 9.73
CA THR A 120 -1.72 -31.25 10.92
C THR A 120 -0.64 -31.94 11.76
N ALA A 121 0.27 -32.69 11.13
CA ALA A 121 1.39 -33.34 11.78
C ALA A 121 2.32 -32.33 12.45
N ALA A 122 2.67 -31.26 11.72
CA ALA A 122 3.49 -30.17 12.26
C ALA A 122 2.80 -29.45 13.43
N ALA A 123 1.50 -29.19 13.33
CA ALA A 123 0.72 -28.56 14.40
C ALA A 123 0.71 -29.42 15.68
N ARG A 124 0.40 -30.72 15.57
CA ARG A 124 0.37 -31.64 16.74
C ARG A 124 1.71 -31.65 17.47
N ARG A 125 2.82 -31.78 16.73
CA ARG A 125 4.18 -31.75 17.30
C ARG A 125 4.46 -30.41 17.99
N THR A 126 4.16 -29.31 17.32
CA THR A 126 4.51 -27.96 17.78
C THR A 126 3.70 -27.55 19.01
N VAL A 127 2.40 -27.85 19.04
CA VAL A 127 1.54 -27.66 20.21
C VAL A 127 2.09 -28.45 21.39
N ALA A 128 2.38 -29.75 21.22
CA ALA A 128 2.92 -30.59 22.29
C ALA A 128 4.25 -30.03 22.84
N GLU A 129 5.17 -29.59 21.97
CA GLU A 129 6.43 -28.99 22.37
C GLU A 129 6.24 -27.67 23.15
N MET A 130 5.39 -26.77 22.67
CA MET A 130 5.09 -25.51 23.36
C MET A 130 4.49 -25.76 24.75
N ARG A 131 3.54 -26.70 24.86
CA ARG A 131 2.94 -27.07 26.15
C ARG A 131 3.98 -27.64 27.12
N LYS A 132 4.88 -28.50 26.63
CA LYS A 132 6.02 -29.02 27.42
C LYS A 132 6.95 -27.90 27.90
N LYS A 133 7.16 -26.85 27.09
CA LYS A 133 7.93 -25.64 27.44
C LYS A 133 7.14 -24.61 28.27
N GLY A 134 5.95 -24.98 28.74
CA GLY A 134 5.16 -24.21 29.69
C GLY A 134 4.26 -23.14 29.06
N ALA A 135 3.95 -23.21 27.76
CA ALA A 135 2.93 -22.34 27.17
C ALA A 135 1.55 -22.66 27.77
N THR A 136 0.91 -21.65 28.37
CA THR A 136 -0.44 -21.76 28.94
C THR A 136 -1.52 -21.38 27.93
N VAL A 137 -1.16 -20.52 26.95
CA VAL A 137 -1.97 -20.18 25.77
C VAL A 137 -1.17 -20.51 24.50
N VAL A 138 -1.81 -21.00 23.44
CA VAL A 138 -1.22 -21.30 22.13
C VAL A 138 -2.03 -20.65 21.02
N VAL A 139 -1.35 -19.86 20.19
CA VAL A 139 -1.89 -19.13 19.04
C VAL A 139 -1.28 -19.68 17.76
N LEU A 140 -2.13 -20.06 16.81
CA LEU A 140 -1.73 -20.45 15.46
C LEU A 140 -1.85 -19.24 14.53
N LEU A 141 -0.78 -18.94 13.79
CA LEU A 141 -0.75 -18.03 12.65
C LEU A 141 -0.85 -18.86 11.37
N SER A 142 -2.03 -18.93 10.76
CA SER A 142 -2.36 -19.91 9.72
C SER A 142 -2.43 -19.27 8.33
N GLN A 143 -1.51 -19.63 7.45
CA GLN A 143 -1.54 -19.34 6.00
C GLN A 143 -2.08 -20.54 5.20
N LEU A 144 -3.08 -21.24 5.75
CA LEU A 144 -3.72 -22.40 5.13
C LEU A 144 -5.00 -22.04 4.35
N GLY A 145 -5.45 -20.79 4.42
CA GLY A 145 -6.79 -20.40 3.98
C GLY A 145 -7.86 -20.72 5.03
N LYS A 146 -9.08 -20.24 4.80
CA LYS A 146 -10.17 -20.35 5.79
C LYS A 146 -10.51 -21.79 6.15
N VAL A 147 -10.87 -22.60 5.16
CA VAL A 147 -11.43 -23.95 5.39
C VAL A 147 -10.42 -24.86 6.09
N GLU A 148 -9.20 -24.94 5.55
CA GLU A 148 -8.15 -25.80 6.09
C GLU A 148 -7.71 -25.37 7.49
N SER A 149 -7.70 -24.06 7.78
CA SER A 149 -7.43 -23.55 9.14
C SER A 149 -8.51 -23.95 10.14
N GLU A 150 -9.79 -23.85 9.75
CA GLU A 150 -10.91 -24.25 10.60
C GLU A 150 -10.89 -25.75 10.89
N ASP A 151 -10.65 -26.57 9.87
CA ASP A 151 -10.56 -28.03 9.98
C ASP A 151 -9.38 -28.46 10.88
N LEU A 152 -8.21 -27.84 10.70
CA LEU A 152 -7.05 -28.10 11.55
C LEU A 152 -7.31 -27.71 13.01
N ALA A 153 -7.90 -26.54 13.26
CA ALA A 153 -8.27 -26.11 14.61
C ALA A 153 -9.27 -27.08 15.28
N ALA A 154 -10.19 -27.66 14.51
CA ALA A 154 -11.09 -28.70 15.01
C ALA A 154 -10.37 -30.03 15.28
N ALA A 155 -9.35 -30.39 14.51
CA ALA A 155 -8.65 -31.67 14.56
C ALA A 155 -7.48 -31.73 15.53
N VAL A 156 -6.87 -30.59 15.90
CA VAL A 156 -5.67 -30.49 16.74
C VAL A 156 -5.99 -29.85 18.10
N PRO A 157 -6.18 -30.65 19.17
CA PRO A 157 -6.41 -30.12 20.50
C PRO A 157 -5.23 -29.30 21.01
N GLY A 158 -5.53 -28.25 21.79
CA GLY A 158 -4.53 -27.44 22.47
C GLY A 158 -4.09 -26.19 21.70
N ILE A 159 -4.69 -25.90 20.55
CA ILE A 159 -4.73 -24.56 19.97
C ILE A 159 -5.85 -23.79 20.68
N ASP A 160 -5.57 -22.57 21.14
CA ASP A 160 -6.55 -21.75 21.86
C ASP A 160 -7.09 -20.62 20.97
N ALA A 161 -6.27 -20.11 20.04
CA ALA A 161 -6.68 -19.16 19.02
C ALA A 161 -6.01 -19.47 17.68
N VAL A 162 -6.70 -19.18 16.58
CA VAL A 162 -6.18 -19.25 15.21
C VAL A 162 -6.45 -17.95 14.47
N VAL A 163 -5.41 -17.40 13.86
CA VAL A 163 -5.50 -16.28 12.92
C VAL A 163 -5.50 -16.86 11.51
N CYS A 164 -6.63 -16.77 10.81
CA CYS A 164 -6.80 -17.31 9.47
C CYS A 164 -6.44 -16.26 8.41
N GLY A 165 -5.48 -16.58 7.54
CA GLY A 165 -5.12 -15.79 6.37
C GLY A 165 -5.00 -16.65 5.10
N HIS A 166 -4.37 -16.10 4.06
CA HIS A 166 -4.33 -16.61 2.69
C HIS A 166 -5.71 -16.57 1.99
N ASN A 167 -5.99 -15.44 1.31
CA ASN A 167 -7.24 -15.19 0.55
C ASN A 167 -8.51 -15.37 1.39
N VAL A 168 -8.49 -14.82 2.60
CA VAL A 168 -9.57 -14.93 3.57
C VAL A 168 -10.32 -13.61 3.62
N PRO A 169 -11.60 -13.55 3.20
CA PRO A 169 -12.37 -12.32 3.29
C PRO A 169 -12.50 -11.89 4.76
N LEU A 170 -12.72 -10.60 4.98
CA LEU A 170 -13.04 -10.09 6.30
C LEU A 170 -14.30 -10.78 6.84
N ILE A 171 -14.18 -11.36 8.04
CA ILE A 171 -15.32 -11.77 8.85
C ILE A 171 -15.23 -10.99 10.15
N GLN A 172 -16.12 -9.99 10.30
CA GLN A 172 -16.03 -8.99 11.36
C GLN A 172 -16.07 -9.60 12.77
N LYS A 173 -16.87 -10.66 12.96
CA LYS A 173 -16.93 -11.43 14.22
C LYS A 173 -16.29 -12.79 14.03
N GLY A 174 -15.35 -13.13 14.90
CA GLY A 174 -14.71 -14.43 14.88
C GLY A 174 -15.66 -15.59 15.21
N ARG A 175 -15.16 -16.81 15.06
CA ARG A 175 -15.94 -18.04 15.28
C ARG A 175 -15.29 -18.90 16.36
N MET A 176 -16.10 -19.50 17.22
CA MET A 176 -15.63 -20.55 18.13
C MET A 176 -15.67 -21.90 17.41
N ILE A 177 -14.51 -22.55 17.31
CA ILE A 177 -14.32 -23.87 16.72
C ILE A 177 -13.92 -24.81 17.86
N LYS A 178 -14.91 -25.52 18.40
CA LYS A 178 -14.76 -26.23 19.68
C LYS A 178 -14.26 -25.24 20.76
N ASN A 179 -12.99 -25.36 21.16
CA ASN A 179 -12.37 -24.52 22.18
C ASN A 179 -11.37 -23.49 21.60
N THR A 180 -11.25 -23.41 20.26
CA THR A 180 -10.37 -22.46 19.57
C THR A 180 -11.17 -21.27 19.07
N VAL A 181 -10.75 -20.05 19.37
CA VAL A 181 -11.31 -18.85 18.72
C VAL A 181 -10.60 -18.58 17.39
N ALA A 182 -11.36 -18.49 16.31
CA ALA A 182 -10.85 -18.18 14.98
C ALA A 182 -11.12 -16.71 14.62
N SER A 183 -10.10 -16.02 14.12
CA SER A 183 -10.14 -14.63 13.67
C SER A 183 -9.78 -14.49 12.20
N TYR A 184 -10.36 -13.50 11.53
CA TYR A 184 -10.22 -13.27 10.09
C TYR A 184 -9.84 -11.80 9.87
N GLY A 185 -8.57 -11.57 9.56
CA GLY A 185 -7.94 -10.24 9.63
C GLY A 185 -8.27 -9.29 8.48
N GLY A 186 -8.93 -9.77 7.42
CA GLY A 186 -9.08 -9.01 6.17
C GLY A 186 -7.74 -8.81 5.46
N GLU A 187 -7.65 -7.78 4.63
CA GLU A 187 -6.50 -7.52 3.75
C GLU A 187 -6.04 -6.06 3.84
N GLN A 188 -4.85 -5.77 3.29
CA GLN A 188 -4.31 -4.42 3.10
C GLN A 188 -4.13 -3.58 4.37
N GLY A 189 -4.16 -4.19 5.56
CA GLY A 189 -4.02 -3.47 6.82
C GLY A 189 -5.20 -2.54 7.15
N GLN A 190 -6.35 -2.71 6.48
CA GLN A 190 -7.55 -1.88 6.72
C GLN A 190 -8.23 -2.19 8.06
N TYR A 191 -7.92 -3.35 8.66
CA TYR A 191 -8.56 -3.83 9.87
C TYR A 191 -7.55 -4.25 10.92
N LEU A 192 -7.89 -4.04 12.19
CA LEU A 192 -7.19 -4.61 13.33
C LEU A 192 -8.14 -5.52 14.10
N SER A 193 -7.81 -6.80 14.20
CA SER A 193 -8.57 -7.77 14.97
C SER A 193 -8.14 -7.80 16.43
N ARG A 194 -9.11 -7.81 17.36
CA ARG A 194 -8.92 -8.05 18.78
C ARG A 194 -9.50 -9.40 19.15
N THR A 195 -8.66 -10.30 19.61
CA THR A 195 -9.07 -11.57 20.22
C THR A 195 -8.88 -11.49 21.73
N VAL A 196 -9.97 -11.65 22.48
CA VAL A 196 -9.95 -11.70 23.95
C VAL A 196 -10.16 -13.14 24.38
N LEU A 197 -9.20 -13.69 25.14
CA LEU A 197 -9.29 -15.03 25.71
C LEU A 197 -9.61 -14.94 27.20
N THR A 198 -10.63 -15.67 27.63
CA THR A 198 -10.95 -15.87 29.04
C THR A 198 -10.17 -17.08 29.55
N LEU A 199 -9.40 -16.88 30.62
CA LEU A 199 -8.56 -17.92 31.21
C LEU A 199 -9.11 -18.42 32.53
N ASN A 200 -8.91 -19.70 32.84
CA ASN A 200 -9.20 -20.27 34.17
C ASN A 200 -8.08 -19.99 35.19
N SER A 201 -8.22 -20.51 36.41
CA SER A 201 -7.23 -20.32 37.50
C SER A 201 -5.85 -20.93 37.19
N GLN A 202 -5.77 -21.91 36.28
CA GLN A 202 -4.53 -22.47 35.75
C GLN A 202 -3.99 -21.72 34.53
N ARG A 203 -4.56 -20.55 34.20
CA ARG A 203 -4.19 -19.70 33.06
C ARG A 203 -4.34 -20.37 31.69
N ARG A 204 -5.22 -21.37 31.59
CA ARG A 204 -5.61 -22.02 30.33
C ARG A 204 -6.82 -21.31 29.75
N ALA A 205 -6.87 -21.13 28.44
CA ALA A 205 -8.04 -20.57 27.78
C ALA A 205 -9.24 -21.52 27.93
N VAL A 206 -10.40 -20.96 28.23
CA VAL A 206 -11.68 -21.70 28.34
C VAL A 206 -12.71 -21.22 27.34
N THR A 207 -12.66 -19.95 26.95
CA THR A 207 -13.46 -19.37 25.87
C THR A 207 -12.74 -18.15 25.32
N GLY A 208 -13.22 -17.64 24.19
CA GLY A 208 -12.72 -16.42 23.61
C GLY A 208 -13.75 -15.74 22.71
N GLU A 209 -13.50 -14.48 22.45
CA GLU A 209 -14.26 -13.67 21.50
C GLU A 209 -13.28 -12.94 20.59
N ASN A 210 -13.70 -12.71 19.35
CA ASN A 210 -12.91 -11.95 18.40
C ASN A 210 -13.79 -10.97 17.63
N GLU A 211 -13.26 -9.77 17.44
CA GLU A 211 -13.88 -8.69 16.69
C GLU A 211 -12.82 -7.93 15.89
N SER A 212 -13.14 -7.60 14.64
CA SER A 212 -12.29 -6.80 13.75
C SER A 212 -12.83 -5.38 13.64
N PHE A 213 -11.94 -4.40 13.77
CA PHE A 213 -12.25 -2.97 13.69
C PHE A 213 -11.60 -2.39 12.44
N ILE A 214 -12.35 -1.56 11.69
CA ILE A 214 -11.76 -0.76 10.62
C ILE A 214 -10.79 0.26 11.22
N LEU A 215 -9.66 0.47 10.57
CA LEU A 215 -8.70 1.50 10.92
C LEU A 215 -9.04 2.77 10.14
N GLY A 216 -10.09 3.47 10.57
CA GLY A 216 -10.49 4.74 10.00
C GLY A 216 -9.69 5.93 10.55
N PRO A 217 -9.96 7.15 10.05
CA PRO A 217 -9.28 8.39 10.48
C PRO A 217 -9.35 8.63 12.00
N GLU A 218 -10.36 8.11 12.68
CA GLU A 218 -10.58 8.23 14.12
C GLU A 218 -9.52 7.54 14.99
N VAL A 219 -8.77 6.57 14.45
CA VAL A 219 -7.72 5.86 15.20
C VAL A 219 -6.50 6.76 15.44
N GLY A 220 -6.33 7.77 14.59
CA GLY A 220 -5.20 8.70 14.61
C GLY A 220 -3.88 8.06 14.20
N GLU A 221 -2.92 8.90 13.83
CA GLU A 221 -1.63 8.47 13.29
C GLU A 221 -0.52 8.58 14.36
N ARG A 222 0.45 7.66 14.32
CA ARG A 222 1.63 7.71 15.20
C ARG A 222 2.78 8.42 14.49
N ALA A 223 3.30 9.49 15.08
CA ALA A 223 4.36 10.32 14.49
C ALA A 223 5.60 9.52 14.04
N GLU A 224 6.01 8.49 14.80
CA GLU A 224 7.13 7.62 14.43
C GLU A 224 6.86 6.81 13.14
N ILE A 225 5.63 6.35 12.95
CA ILE A 225 5.22 5.63 11.73
C ILE A 225 5.10 6.60 10.55
N LEU A 226 4.51 7.79 10.77
CA LEU A 226 4.44 8.83 9.74
C LEU A 226 5.81 9.24 9.24
N LYS A 227 6.77 9.37 10.16
CA LYS A 227 8.15 9.65 9.79
C LYS A 227 8.73 8.52 8.94
N LEU A 228 8.52 7.26 9.33
CA LEU A 228 9.00 6.10 8.57
C LEU A 228 8.39 6.04 7.15
N VAL A 229 7.07 6.26 7.04
CA VAL A 229 6.36 6.34 5.75
C VAL A 229 6.96 7.45 4.90
N LYS A 230 7.08 8.66 5.45
CA LYS A 230 7.61 9.81 4.72
C LYS A 230 9.05 9.57 4.24
N ASP A 231 9.92 9.06 5.10
CA ASP A 231 11.32 8.79 4.73
C ASP A 231 11.41 7.74 3.61
N PHE A 232 10.56 6.70 3.67
CA PHE A 232 10.46 5.69 2.63
C PHE A 232 9.96 6.28 1.31
N GLU A 233 8.86 7.03 1.33
CA GLU A 233 8.28 7.65 0.13
C GLU A 233 9.24 8.63 -0.54
N ASP A 234 9.92 9.48 0.25
CA ASP A 234 10.93 10.42 -0.25
C ASP A 234 12.05 9.66 -1.00
N ALA A 235 12.56 8.56 -0.43
CA ALA A 235 13.63 7.76 -1.02
C ALA A 235 13.15 6.95 -2.25
N TYR A 236 11.96 6.37 -2.16
CA TYR A 236 11.36 5.60 -3.24
C TYR A 236 11.08 6.48 -4.45
N ASN A 237 10.50 7.67 -4.24
CA ASN A 237 10.26 8.62 -5.33
C ASN A 237 11.58 9.13 -5.93
N GLU A 238 12.65 9.32 -5.16
CA GLU A 238 13.95 9.68 -5.75
C GLU A 238 14.52 8.56 -6.63
N LYS A 239 14.37 7.30 -6.22
CA LYS A 239 14.73 6.15 -7.05
C LYS A 239 13.94 6.14 -8.35
N LEU A 240 12.62 6.33 -8.29
CA LEU A 240 11.78 6.38 -9.49
C LEU A 240 12.20 7.51 -10.43
N ARG A 241 12.47 8.72 -9.92
CA ARG A 241 13.00 9.83 -10.75
C ARG A 241 14.31 9.44 -11.43
N LYS A 242 15.19 8.70 -10.75
CA LYS A 242 16.46 8.25 -11.33
C LYS A 242 16.23 7.24 -12.46
N GLU A 243 15.39 6.24 -12.24
CA GLU A 243 15.04 5.23 -13.25
C GLU A 243 14.37 5.87 -14.47
N GLU A 244 13.47 6.84 -14.27
CA GLU A 244 12.86 7.61 -15.34
C GLU A 244 13.88 8.41 -16.16
N ARG A 245 14.85 9.09 -15.50
CA ARG A 245 15.92 9.82 -16.20
C ARG A 245 16.78 8.88 -17.05
N GLU A 246 17.06 7.69 -16.56
CA GLU A 246 17.82 6.66 -17.29
C GLU A 246 17.04 6.11 -18.47
N HIS A 247 15.72 5.91 -18.34
CA HIS A 247 14.85 5.46 -19.43
C HIS A 247 14.54 6.53 -20.49
N ALA A 248 14.38 7.80 -20.10
CA ALA A 248 14.07 8.90 -21.01
C ALA A 248 15.18 9.14 -22.05
N ALA A 249 16.42 8.76 -21.74
CA ALA A 249 17.53 8.80 -22.68
C ALA A 249 17.39 7.78 -23.85
N ALA A 250 16.40 6.89 -23.83
CA ALA A 250 16.27 5.77 -24.75
C ALA A 250 15.09 5.84 -25.74
N THR A 251 14.19 6.83 -25.64
CA THR A 251 12.99 6.88 -26.51
C THR A 251 12.66 8.29 -26.97
N THR A 252 12.70 8.52 -28.29
CA THR A 252 12.00 9.63 -28.96
C THR A 252 10.88 9.01 -29.80
N ALA A 253 9.63 9.38 -29.53
CA ALA A 253 8.51 8.98 -30.38
C ALA A 253 8.16 10.15 -31.30
N GLU A 254 8.39 9.96 -32.60
CA GLU A 254 7.87 10.82 -33.67
C GLU A 254 6.53 10.27 -34.18
N GLY A 255 5.51 11.13 -34.35
CA GLY A 255 4.36 10.81 -35.22
C GLY A 255 2.99 11.42 -34.87
N ALA A 256 2.56 12.37 -35.72
CA ALA A 256 1.22 12.90 -36.00
C ALA A 256 0.42 13.64 -34.90
N ASP A 257 -0.04 12.98 -33.83
CA ASP A 257 -0.90 13.61 -32.82
C ASP A 257 -0.19 13.71 -31.46
N HIS A 258 -0.16 14.92 -30.90
CA HIS A 258 0.49 15.18 -29.63
C HIS A 258 -0.13 16.36 -28.89
N TYR A 259 0.13 16.41 -27.59
CA TYR A 259 -0.25 17.54 -26.77
C TYR A 259 0.69 18.72 -27.05
N LEU A 260 0.16 19.92 -27.19
CA LEU A 260 0.94 21.12 -27.53
C LEU A 260 1.42 21.88 -26.28
N GLY A 261 0.62 21.87 -25.22
CA GLY A 261 0.82 22.63 -24.00
C GLY A 261 0.11 23.99 -24.00
N ALA A 262 -0.31 24.43 -22.81
CA ALA A 262 -1.12 25.63 -22.59
C ALA A 262 -0.49 26.92 -23.13
N GLU A 263 0.85 27.02 -23.11
CA GLU A 263 1.57 28.21 -23.60
C GLU A 263 1.42 28.41 -25.12
N LEU A 264 1.20 27.35 -25.90
CA LEU A 264 0.90 27.51 -27.33
C LEU A 264 -0.55 27.97 -27.53
N CYS A 265 -1.50 27.40 -26.79
CA CYS A 265 -2.91 27.83 -26.81
C CYS A 265 -3.05 29.32 -26.44
N ALA A 266 -2.29 29.78 -25.44
CA ALA A 266 -2.32 31.15 -24.94
C ALA A 266 -1.96 32.22 -25.98
N ARG A 267 -1.32 31.85 -27.10
CA ARG A 267 -1.00 32.78 -28.20
C ARG A 267 -2.24 33.31 -28.89
N CYS A 268 -3.32 32.53 -28.92
CA CYS A 268 -4.60 32.92 -29.51
C CYS A 268 -5.72 33.03 -28.46
N HIS A 269 -5.67 32.23 -27.40
CA HIS A 269 -6.65 32.20 -26.30
C HIS A 269 -6.09 32.84 -25.03
N SER A 270 -5.69 34.11 -25.13
CA SER A 270 -4.97 34.79 -24.06
C SER A 270 -5.85 35.06 -22.83
N ALA A 271 -7.13 35.41 -23.02
CA ALA A 271 -8.06 35.66 -21.92
C ALA A 271 -8.34 34.39 -21.11
N GLU A 272 -8.62 33.28 -21.81
CA GLU A 272 -8.86 31.97 -21.22
C GLU A 272 -7.60 31.44 -20.51
N ALA A 273 -6.41 31.62 -21.10
CA ALA A 273 -5.16 31.23 -20.48
C ALA A 273 -4.85 32.04 -19.21
N GLN A 274 -5.12 33.34 -19.19
CA GLN A 274 -4.97 34.15 -17.98
C GLN A 274 -5.95 33.72 -16.89
N GLN A 275 -7.19 33.41 -17.26
CA GLN A 275 -8.16 32.85 -16.32
C GLN A 275 -7.69 31.51 -15.77
N TRP A 276 -7.24 30.58 -16.61
CA TRP A 276 -6.73 29.28 -16.19
C TRP A 276 -5.59 29.39 -15.19
N LYS A 277 -4.67 30.36 -15.36
CA LYS A 277 -3.58 30.65 -14.42
C LYS A 277 -4.05 31.03 -13.01
N THR A 278 -5.31 31.43 -12.85
CA THR A 278 -5.92 31.69 -11.53
C THR A 278 -6.44 30.43 -10.85
N THR A 279 -6.42 29.27 -11.51
CA THR A 279 -6.99 28.02 -10.98
C THR A 279 -5.94 27.10 -10.37
N SER A 280 -6.35 26.24 -9.43
CA SER A 280 -5.49 25.17 -8.88
C SER A 280 -4.91 24.24 -9.94
N HIS A 281 -5.63 24.04 -11.04
CA HIS A 281 -5.20 23.21 -12.15
C HIS A 281 -3.87 23.68 -12.77
N SER A 282 -3.64 25.00 -12.81
CA SER A 282 -2.41 25.58 -13.35
C SER A 282 -1.14 25.24 -12.56
N VAL A 283 -1.28 24.93 -11.26
CA VAL A 283 -0.16 24.59 -10.38
C VAL A 283 -0.20 23.13 -9.93
N ALA A 284 -1.05 22.30 -10.53
CA ALA A 284 -1.27 20.92 -10.08
C ALA A 284 0.05 20.13 -10.01
N TRP A 285 0.88 20.13 -11.06
CA TRP A 285 2.19 19.46 -11.01
C TRP A 285 3.07 19.95 -9.84
N GLN A 286 3.10 21.26 -9.60
CA GLN A 286 3.91 21.85 -8.54
C GLN A 286 3.46 21.38 -7.15
N THR A 287 2.19 21.02 -6.96
CA THR A 287 1.75 20.44 -5.69
C THR A 287 2.46 19.12 -5.41
N LEU A 288 2.66 18.27 -6.43
CA LEU A 288 3.38 17.01 -6.29
C LEU A 288 4.87 17.24 -6.01
N VAL A 289 5.52 18.14 -6.75
CA VAL A 289 6.93 18.48 -6.54
C VAL A 289 7.18 18.98 -5.11
N THR A 290 6.30 19.84 -4.62
CA THR A 290 6.41 20.43 -3.26
C THR A 290 6.40 19.35 -2.17
N VAL A 291 5.59 18.30 -2.36
CA VAL A 291 5.50 17.17 -1.41
C VAL A 291 6.32 15.94 -1.85
N LYS A 292 7.17 16.09 -2.86
CA LYS A 292 8.03 15.04 -3.45
C LYS A 292 7.27 13.80 -3.97
N LYS A 293 6.03 13.97 -4.44
CA LYS A 293 5.16 12.93 -5.03
C LYS A 293 5.13 12.95 -6.57
N ASP A 294 5.99 13.76 -7.19
CA ASP A 294 6.13 13.96 -8.63
C ASP A 294 6.65 12.72 -9.39
N ALA A 295 7.01 11.64 -8.70
CA ALA A 295 7.33 10.34 -9.31
C ALA A 295 6.33 9.24 -8.92
N THR A 296 5.27 9.56 -8.17
CA THR A 296 4.28 8.57 -7.71
C THR A 296 3.27 8.28 -8.83
N PRO A 297 3.25 7.07 -9.43
CA PRO A 297 2.49 6.80 -10.65
C PRO A 297 0.99 7.03 -10.54
N ASP A 298 0.42 6.84 -9.35
CA ASP A 298 -1.01 7.03 -9.11
C ASP A 298 -1.38 8.52 -8.96
N CYS A 299 -0.43 9.38 -8.64
CA CYS A 299 -0.65 10.83 -8.49
C CYS A 299 -0.51 11.57 -9.82
N ILE A 300 0.45 11.17 -10.67
CA ILE A 300 0.81 11.92 -11.89
C ILE A 300 -0.38 12.10 -12.86
N PRO A 301 -1.24 11.09 -13.16
CA PRO A 301 -2.32 11.21 -14.15
C PRO A 301 -3.23 12.42 -13.97
N CYS A 302 -3.42 12.86 -12.73
CA CYS A 302 -4.30 13.98 -12.38
C CYS A 302 -3.61 15.32 -12.21
N HIS A 303 -2.30 15.38 -12.44
CA HIS A 303 -1.49 16.58 -12.24
C HIS A 303 -0.76 17.01 -13.50
N VAL A 304 -0.96 16.32 -14.63
CA VAL A 304 -0.28 16.58 -15.91
C VAL A 304 -1.24 16.37 -17.11
N VAL A 305 -0.77 16.75 -18.29
CA VAL A 305 -1.46 16.49 -19.56
C VAL A 305 -1.04 15.13 -20.13
N GLY A 306 -1.99 14.22 -20.35
CA GLY A 306 -1.79 13.02 -21.18
C GLY A 306 -0.75 12.04 -20.65
N TYR A 307 -0.73 11.77 -19.33
CA TYR A 307 0.27 10.88 -18.73
C TYR A 307 0.40 9.53 -19.45
N LYS A 308 1.60 9.20 -19.91
CA LYS A 308 1.95 7.98 -20.68
C LYS A 308 1.14 7.76 -21.97
N GLN A 309 0.39 8.76 -22.41
CA GLN A 309 -0.25 8.74 -23.73
C GLN A 309 0.75 9.15 -24.81
N ALA A 310 0.50 8.76 -26.05
CA ALA A 310 1.31 9.20 -27.19
C ALA A 310 1.35 10.74 -27.24
N GLY A 311 2.56 11.31 -27.32
CA GLY A 311 2.77 12.76 -27.33
C GLY A 311 2.44 13.50 -26.02
N GLY A 312 2.09 12.80 -24.95
CA GLY A 312 1.75 13.36 -23.63
C GLY A 312 2.90 13.29 -22.63
N PHE A 313 2.63 13.67 -21.38
CA PHE A 313 3.65 13.71 -20.31
C PHE A 313 4.21 12.31 -20.02
N GLN A 314 5.52 12.14 -20.15
CA GLN A 314 6.20 10.89 -19.85
C GLN A 314 6.92 10.94 -18.50
N ASN A 315 7.60 12.05 -18.21
CA ASN A 315 8.38 12.20 -16.99
C ASN A 315 8.58 13.69 -16.63
N GLY A 316 9.26 13.96 -15.51
CA GLY A 316 9.51 15.31 -15.00
C GLY A 316 10.17 16.29 -15.97
N ALA A 317 10.87 15.82 -17.01
CA ALA A 317 11.42 16.71 -18.05
C ALA A 317 10.33 17.38 -18.91
N ASP A 318 9.16 16.73 -19.06
CA ASP A 318 8.03 17.28 -19.79
C ASP A 318 7.28 18.36 -19.02
N ALA A 319 7.53 18.50 -17.71
CA ALA A 319 6.77 19.38 -16.82
C ALA A 319 6.74 20.85 -17.26
N ALA A 320 7.80 21.33 -17.91
CA ALA A 320 7.83 22.69 -18.44
C ALA A 320 6.76 22.95 -19.51
N ARG A 321 6.36 21.89 -20.24
CA ARG A 321 5.39 21.98 -21.34
C ARG A 321 4.03 21.39 -20.97
N LEU A 322 4.02 20.24 -20.30
CA LEU A 322 2.84 19.42 -20.03
C LEU A 322 2.52 19.25 -18.54
N GLY A 323 3.21 19.98 -17.65
CA GLY A 323 2.91 20.00 -16.22
C GLY A 323 1.65 20.82 -15.92
N GLY A 324 0.84 20.34 -14.97
CA GLY A 324 -0.45 20.93 -14.62
C GLY A 324 -1.61 20.28 -15.36
N VAL A 325 -2.83 20.55 -14.89
CA VAL A 325 -4.05 20.24 -15.63
C VAL A 325 -4.32 21.44 -16.54
N GLN A 326 -4.14 21.26 -17.84
CA GLN A 326 -4.10 22.34 -18.83
C GLN A 326 -5.34 22.35 -19.72
N CYS A 327 -5.36 23.25 -20.72
CA CYS A 327 -6.43 23.37 -21.72
C CYS A 327 -6.78 22.02 -22.37
N GLU A 328 -5.77 21.21 -22.67
CA GLU A 328 -5.92 19.96 -23.41
C GLU A 328 -6.51 18.81 -22.58
N ASN A 329 -6.48 18.91 -21.23
CA ASN A 329 -7.24 17.99 -20.37
C ASN A 329 -8.76 18.19 -20.54
N CYS A 330 -9.19 19.43 -20.80
CA CYS A 330 -10.59 19.78 -20.96
C CYS A 330 -11.06 19.67 -22.42
N HIS A 331 -10.26 20.17 -23.35
CA HIS A 331 -10.65 20.39 -24.75
C HIS A 331 -10.07 19.38 -25.74
N GLY A 332 -9.16 18.50 -25.30
CA GLY A 332 -8.50 17.51 -26.15
C GLY A 332 -7.17 17.99 -26.74
N MET A 333 -6.53 17.13 -27.55
CA MET A 333 -5.19 17.37 -28.10
C MET A 333 -5.18 18.55 -29.08
N GLY A 334 -4.21 19.44 -28.95
CA GLY A 334 -4.09 20.63 -29.78
C GLY A 334 -3.79 20.34 -31.25
N THR A 335 -3.19 19.19 -31.60
CA THR A 335 -3.02 18.81 -33.01
C THR A 335 -4.34 18.54 -33.73
N GLN A 336 -5.43 18.33 -32.98
CA GLN A 336 -6.78 18.12 -33.51
C GLN A 336 -7.61 19.42 -33.54
N HIS A 337 -6.97 20.57 -33.31
CA HIS A 337 -7.64 21.87 -33.16
C HIS A 337 -8.51 22.26 -34.37
N GLU A 338 -8.13 21.91 -35.60
CA GLU A 338 -8.94 22.18 -36.79
C GLU A 338 -10.30 21.46 -36.76
N ALA A 339 -10.36 20.24 -36.23
CA ALA A 339 -11.62 19.51 -36.07
C ALA A 339 -12.54 20.17 -35.04
N PHE A 340 -11.96 20.79 -34.00
CA PHE A 340 -12.72 21.49 -32.96
C PHE A 340 -13.24 22.87 -33.41
N ALA A 341 -12.62 23.51 -34.41
CA ALA A 341 -13.09 24.78 -34.95
C ALA A 341 -14.51 24.66 -35.56
N THR A 342 -14.85 23.48 -36.08
CA THR A 342 -16.19 23.17 -36.63
C THR A 342 -17.19 22.66 -35.59
N ALA A 343 -16.72 22.02 -34.53
CA ALA A 343 -17.53 21.50 -33.42
C ALA A 343 -16.68 21.45 -32.14
N PRO A 344 -16.73 22.50 -31.30
CA PRO A 344 -15.92 22.55 -30.08
C PRO A 344 -16.24 21.36 -29.18
N ARG A 345 -15.19 20.73 -28.63
CA ARG A 345 -15.39 19.67 -27.64
C ARG A 345 -16.08 20.24 -26.41
N ALA A 346 -17.31 19.82 -26.17
CA ALA A 346 -18.06 20.20 -24.98
C ALA A 346 -17.38 19.59 -23.74
N VAL A 347 -17.10 20.44 -22.75
CA VAL A 347 -16.67 20.00 -21.42
C VAL A 347 -17.90 19.49 -20.69
N THR A 348 -17.86 18.26 -20.21
CA THR A 348 -18.96 17.62 -19.47
C THR A 348 -18.45 17.14 -18.12
N ALA A 349 -19.34 16.72 -17.22
CA ALA A 349 -18.95 16.12 -15.95
C ALA A 349 -17.97 14.94 -16.14
N GLN A 350 -18.09 14.20 -17.25
CA GLN A 350 -17.19 13.09 -17.55
C GLN A 350 -15.72 13.52 -17.72
N THR A 351 -15.47 14.76 -18.15
CA THR A 351 -14.13 15.32 -18.27
C THR A 351 -13.46 15.47 -16.89
N CYS A 352 -14.24 15.75 -15.85
CA CYS A 352 -13.74 16.03 -14.50
C CYS A 352 -13.55 14.76 -13.67
N VAL A 353 -14.46 13.79 -13.79
CA VAL A 353 -14.47 12.56 -12.96
C VAL A 353 -13.33 11.59 -13.27
N GLY A 354 -12.48 11.88 -14.26
CA GLY A 354 -11.21 11.17 -14.44
C GLY A 354 -10.22 11.43 -13.29
N CYS A 355 -10.40 12.52 -12.55
CA CYS A 355 -9.57 12.89 -11.40
C CYS A 355 -10.37 13.26 -10.15
N HIS A 356 -11.61 13.70 -10.34
CA HIS A 356 -12.52 14.01 -9.26
C HIS A 356 -13.43 12.80 -8.96
N HIS A 357 -12.90 11.82 -8.25
CA HIS A 357 -13.62 10.61 -7.88
C HIS A 357 -13.07 10.00 -6.59
N GLY A 358 -13.93 9.27 -5.86
CA GLY A 358 -13.52 8.44 -4.73
C GLY A 358 -12.71 9.22 -3.69
N GLU A 359 -11.49 8.74 -3.41
CA GLU A 359 -10.57 9.34 -2.42
C GLU A 359 -9.87 10.62 -2.93
N ASN A 360 -9.85 10.87 -4.24
CA ASN A 360 -9.18 12.03 -4.83
C ASN A 360 -10.01 13.31 -4.67
N ASP A 361 -11.33 13.19 -4.79
CA ASP A 361 -12.30 14.23 -4.48
C ASP A 361 -13.69 13.61 -4.27
N SER A 362 -14.01 13.32 -3.01
CA SER A 362 -15.30 12.73 -2.64
C SER A 362 -16.45 13.73 -2.63
N GLU A 363 -16.17 15.03 -2.69
CA GLU A 363 -17.16 16.10 -2.59
C GLU A 363 -17.47 16.77 -3.93
N PHE A 364 -16.85 16.31 -5.02
CA PHE A 364 -17.03 16.86 -6.35
C PHE A 364 -18.51 16.96 -6.75
N ASN A 365 -18.91 18.17 -7.12
CA ASN A 365 -20.24 18.47 -7.61
C ASN A 365 -20.13 19.36 -8.85
N TRP A 366 -20.55 18.81 -10.00
CA TRP A 366 -20.47 19.50 -11.29
C TRP A 366 -21.09 20.89 -11.30
N GLU A 367 -22.29 21.06 -10.72
CA GLU A 367 -23.02 22.33 -10.73
C GLU A 367 -22.34 23.40 -9.88
N HIS A 368 -21.65 22.98 -8.81
CA HIS A 368 -20.92 23.86 -7.92
C HIS A 368 -19.49 24.16 -8.41
N ASP A 369 -18.78 23.15 -8.93
CA ASP A 369 -17.34 23.23 -9.18
C ASP A 369 -16.99 23.73 -10.58
N LEU A 370 -17.80 23.46 -11.60
CA LEU A 370 -17.57 23.99 -12.95
C LEU A 370 -17.47 25.53 -12.98
N PRO A 371 -18.36 26.29 -12.32
CA PRO A 371 -18.25 27.76 -12.27
C PRO A 371 -16.94 28.27 -11.68
N LEU A 372 -16.20 27.47 -10.89
CA LEU A 372 -14.93 27.86 -10.29
C LEU A 372 -13.75 27.81 -11.26
N VAL A 373 -13.91 27.10 -12.38
CA VAL A 373 -12.89 26.94 -13.42
C VAL A 373 -13.34 27.44 -14.79
N ALA A 374 -14.59 27.86 -14.91
CA ALA A 374 -15.15 28.47 -16.12
C ALA A 374 -14.41 29.76 -16.50
N HIS A 375 -14.30 30.01 -17.81
CA HIS A 375 -13.47 31.10 -18.34
C HIS A 375 -13.97 32.52 -18.03
N ASP A 376 -15.20 32.66 -17.54
CA ASP A 376 -15.75 33.92 -17.02
C ASP A 376 -15.38 34.20 -15.55
N ASN A 377 -14.81 33.22 -14.84
CA ASN A 377 -14.43 33.35 -13.44
C ASN A 377 -12.92 33.55 -13.25
N THR A 378 -12.53 34.77 -12.92
CA THR A 378 -11.15 35.19 -12.63
C THR A 378 -10.86 35.40 -11.15
N SER A 379 -11.76 34.98 -10.25
CA SER A 379 -11.63 35.20 -8.80
C SER A 379 -10.38 34.56 -8.16
N GLY A 380 -9.80 33.55 -8.80
CA GLY A 380 -8.69 32.77 -8.24
C GLY A 380 -9.04 31.96 -6.99
N THR A 381 -10.34 31.73 -6.72
CA THR A 381 -10.84 31.09 -5.51
C THR A 381 -10.25 29.70 -5.27
N THR A 382 -10.00 28.94 -6.34
CA THR A 382 -9.44 27.59 -6.21
C THR A 382 -7.97 27.63 -5.83
N LEU A 383 -7.19 28.52 -6.45
CA LEU A 383 -5.75 28.65 -6.22
C LEU A 383 -5.40 29.26 -4.86
N SER A 384 -6.15 30.26 -4.41
CA SER A 384 -5.90 30.93 -3.12
C SER A 384 -6.03 30.00 -1.91
N LYS A 385 -6.77 28.90 -2.06
CA LYS A 385 -6.89 27.84 -1.05
C LYS A 385 -5.68 26.89 -1.00
N LYS A 386 -4.79 26.91 -2.00
CA LYS A 386 -3.61 26.02 -2.07
C LYS A 386 -2.36 26.74 -1.54
N LYS A 387 -1.73 26.17 -0.51
CA LYS A 387 -0.42 26.61 -0.01
C LYS A 387 0.70 26.04 -0.89
N VAL A 388 0.87 26.56 -2.09
CA VAL A 388 1.96 26.14 -3.00
C VAL A 388 2.96 27.27 -3.08
N HIS A 389 4.22 26.98 -2.75
CA HIS A 389 5.31 27.90 -3.07
C HIS A 389 5.58 27.80 -4.57
N ILE A 390 5.08 28.76 -5.33
CA ILE A 390 5.35 28.87 -6.77
C ILE A 390 6.76 29.45 -6.89
N ASP A 391 7.71 28.68 -7.45
CA ASP A 391 9.03 29.22 -7.79
C ASP A 391 8.86 30.35 -8.82
N PRO A 392 9.24 31.61 -8.48
CA PRO A 392 9.09 32.76 -9.38
C PRO A 392 9.83 32.60 -10.72
N ASN A 393 10.81 31.69 -10.82
CA ASN A 393 11.55 31.44 -12.04
C ASN A 393 10.78 30.60 -13.06
N MET A 394 9.81 29.77 -12.64
CA MET A 394 8.97 29.01 -13.59
C MET A 394 8.03 29.92 -14.38
N MET A 395 7.58 31.05 -13.81
CA MET A 395 6.82 32.07 -14.54
C MET A 395 7.66 32.85 -15.57
N LYS A 396 9.00 32.85 -15.46
CA LYS A 396 9.90 33.65 -16.31
C LYS A 396 10.54 32.88 -17.45
N MET A 397 10.51 31.54 -17.45
CA MET A 397 11.14 30.74 -18.52
C MET A 397 10.42 30.80 -19.87
N GLY A 398 9.22 31.42 -19.94
CA GLY A 398 8.52 31.74 -21.20
C GLY A 398 8.88 33.10 -21.83
N MET A 399 9.70 33.93 -21.18
CA MET A 399 10.09 35.26 -21.66
C MET A 399 11.59 35.33 -21.99
N LYS A 400 12.06 34.49 -22.91
CA LYS A 400 13.22 34.85 -23.74
C LYS A 400 12.72 35.13 -25.14
N SER A 401 12.22 36.35 -25.33
CA SER A 401 12.10 36.97 -26.65
C SER A 401 13.49 36.96 -27.28
N GLY A 402 13.69 36.14 -28.32
CA GLY A 402 14.86 36.25 -29.18
C GLY A 402 14.85 37.60 -29.87
N SER A 403 15.67 38.53 -29.39
CA SER A 403 16.14 39.66 -30.18
C SER A 403 17.46 39.25 -30.84
N ASN A 404 17.37 38.87 -32.11
CA ASN A 404 18.34 39.20 -33.17
C ASN A 404 17.73 38.91 -34.53
#